data_AF-A0A1V1UG92-F1
#
_entry.id   AF-A0A1V1UG92-F1
#
_cell.length_a   1.000
_cell.length_b   1.000
_cell.length_c   1.000
_cell.angle_alpha   90.00
_cell.angle_beta   90.00
_cell.angle_gamma   90.00
#
_symmetry.space_group_name_H-M   'P 1'
#
loop_
_entity.id
_entity.type
_entity.pdbx_description
1 polymer ?
#
loop_
_entity_poly.entity_id
_entity_poly.type
_entity_poly.pdbx_seq_one_letter_code
_entity_poly.pdbx_strand_id
1 'polypeptide(L)' 'MNIFWFLRMARWARNPPGPRQVRLVLIVIAITLVVVGIEYFFGWPDALSVEPRNRRILP' A
#
# COMPACT_ATOMS: atom_id res chain seq x y z
N MET A 1 -15.10 -9.08 -11.73
CA MET A 1 -13.74 -8.85 -12.27
C MET A 1 -13.88 -8.12 -13.59
N ASN A 2 -13.19 -7.00 -13.80
CA ASN A 2 -13.44 -6.13 -14.93
C ASN A 2 -12.34 -6.27 -15.99
N ILE A 3 -12.71 -6.65 -17.24
CA ILE A 3 -11.78 -6.95 -18.34
C ILE A 3 -10.85 -5.77 -18.66
N PHE A 4 -11.30 -4.54 -18.37
CA PHE A 4 -10.53 -3.33 -18.57
C PHE A 4 -9.21 -3.32 -17.78
N TRP A 5 -9.14 -3.98 -16.62
CA TRP A 5 -7.90 -4.11 -15.86
C TRP A 5 -6.86 -4.98 -16.60
N PHE A 6 -7.28 -6.09 -17.19
CA PHE A 6 -6.38 -6.95 -17.99
C PHE A 6 -5.87 -6.21 -19.23
N LEU A 7 -6.72 -5.46 -19.92
CA LEU A 7 -6.31 -4.63 -21.05
C LEU A 7 -5.28 -3.56 -20.65
N ARG A 8 -5.44 -2.96 -19.45
CA ARG A 8 -4.49 -1.98 -18.92
C ARG A 8 -3.13 -2.61 -18.58
N MET A 9 -3.12 -3.79 -17.97
CA MET A 9 -1.88 -4.53 -17.69
C MET A 9 -1.18 -4.97 -18.99
N ALA A 10 -1.94 -5.47 -19.97
CA ALA A 10 -1.39 -5.83 -21.28
C ALA A 10 -0.78 -4.61 -21.99
N ARG A 11 -1.38 -3.41 -21.84
CA ARG A 11 -0.83 -2.17 -22.37
C ARG A 11 0.47 -1.77 -21.68
N TRP A 12 0.59 -1.94 -20.37
CA TRP A 12 1.84 -1.72 -19.64
C TRP A 12 2.97 -2.65 -20.09
N ALA A 13 2.66 -3.92 -20.38
CA ALA A 13 3.64 -4.87 -20.89
C ALA A 13 4.16 -4.51 -22.30
N ARG A 14 3.28 -3.96 -23.16
CA ARG A 14 3.63 -3.57 -24.54
C ARG A 14 4.21 -2.17 -24.66
N ASN A 15 3.75 -1.25 -23.83
CA ASN A 15 4.13 0.16 -23.84
C ASN A 15 4.26 0.63 -22.39
N PRO A 16 5.43 0.40 -21.77
CA PRO A 16 5.61 0.72 -20.37
C PRO A 16 5.48 2.22 -20.14
N PRO A 17 4.88 2.64 -19.02
CA PRO A 17 4.89 4.05 -18.62
C PRO A 17 6.34 4.56 -18.50
N GLY A 18 6.54 5.86 -18.71
CA GLY A 18 7.88 6.44 -18.80
C GLY A 18 8.72 6.19 -17.53
N PRO A 19 10.05 6.24 -17.63
CA PRO A 19 10.96 5.88 -16.52
C PRO A 19 10.78 6.74 -15.26
N ARG A 20 10.21 7.95 -15.39
CA ARG A 20 9.85 8.81 -14.27
C ARG A 20 8.68 8.27 -13.45
N GLN A 21 7.64 7.76 -14.12
CA GLN A 21 6.45 7.19 -13.46
C GLN A 21 6.80 5.86 -12.77
N VAL A 22 7.60 5.01 -13.42
CA VAL A 22 8.07 3.74 -12.82
C VAL A 22 8.87 4.00 -11.55
N ARG A 23 9.79 4.98 -11.57
CA ARG A 23 10.55 5.37 -10.38
C ARG A 23 9.66 5.89 -9.25
N LEU A 24 8.66 6.71 -9.57
CA LEU A 24 7.72 7.22 -8.58
C LEU A 24 6.99 6.06 -7.87
N VAL A 25 6.45 5.12 -8.65
CA VAL A 25 5.77 3.94 -8.10
C VAL A 25 6.74 3.06 -7.28
N LEU A 26 7.95 2.83 -7.77
CA LEU A 26 8.96 2.05 -7.03
C LEU A 26 9.34 2.71 -5.70
N ILE A 27 9.51 4.03 -5.67
CA ILE A 27 9.80 4.79 -4.45
C ILE A 27 8.65 4.66 -3.46
N VAL A 28 7.40 4.83 -3.92
CA VAL A 28 6.23 4.69 -3.06
C VAL A 28 6.13 3.28 -2.48
N ILE A 29 6.31 2.25 -3.31
CA ILE A 29 6.33 0.86 -2.85
C ILE A 29 7.45 0.63 -1.82
N ALA A 30 8.65 1.15 -2.08
CA ALA A 30 9.77 1.03 -1.15
C ALA A 30 9.46 1.70 0.20
N ILE A 31 8.85 2.89 0.20
CA ILE A 31 8.44 3.57 1.43
C ILE A 31 7.42 2.71 2.20
N THR A 32 6.38 2.21 1.54
CA THR A 32 5.36 1.38 2.19
C THR A 32 5.96 0.09 2.74
N LEU A 33 6.85 -0.57 2.00
CA LEU A 33 7.52 -1.78 2.45
C LEU A 33 8.46 -1.53 3.63
N VAL A 34 9.14 -0.39 3.67
CA VAL A 34 9.97 0.02 4.82
C VAL A 34 9.10 0.20 6.04
N VAL A 35 7.97 0.92 5.92
CA VAL A 35 7.03 1.12 7.03
C VAL A 35 6.50 -0.23 7.52
N VAL A 36 5.96 -1.06 6.63
CA VAL A 36 5.43 -2.39 6.99
C VAL A 36 6.50 -3.30 7.57
N GLY A 37 7.72 -3.24 7.06
CA GLY A 37 8.85 -3.99 7.60
C GLY A 37 9.15 -3.57 9.04
N ILE A 38 9.22 -2.26 9.29
CA ILE A 38 9.41 -1.72 10.64
C ILE A 38 8.28 -2.17 11.57
N GLU A 39 7.02 -2.07 11.12
CA GLU A 39 5.84 -2.52 11.87
C GLU A 39 5.89 -4.02 12.22
N TYR A 40 6.31 -4.86 11.28
CA TYR A 40 6.36 -6.31 11.48
C TYR A 40 7.52 -6.74 12.40
N PHE A 41 8.67 -6.06 12.33
CA PHE A 41 9.85 -6.42 13.12
C PHE A 41 9.88 -5.79 14.52
N PHE A 42 9.39 -4.57 14.69
CA PHE A 42 9.38 -3.88 15.98
C PHE A 42 8.02 -3.94 16.70
N GLY A 43 6.94 -4.27 15.99
CA GLY A 43 5.57 -4.19 16.49
C GLY A 43 5.08 -2.75 16.52
N TRP A 44 3.82 -2.53 16.14
CA TRP A 44 3.19 -1.20 16.19
C TRP A 44 3.05 -0.76 17.65
N PRO A 45 3.65 0.37 18.08
CA PRO A 45 3.39 0.87 19.43
C PRO A 45 1.89 1.18 19.61
N ASP A 46 1.30 0.76 20.73
CA ASP A 46 -0.06 1.19 21.16
C ASP A 46 -0.21 2.73 21.22
N ALA A 47 0.89 3.48 21.15
CA ALA A 47 0.90 4.94 21.04
C ALA A 47 0.46 5.48 19.66
N LEU A 48 0.46 4.65 18.61
CA LEU A 48 0.07 5.00 17.24
C LEU A 48 -1.22 4.28 16.78
N SER A 49 -1.78 3.38 17.60
CA SER A 49 -3.09 2.80 17.35
C SER A 49 -4.18 3.87 17.48
N VAL A 50 -4.95 4.06 16.40
CA VAL A 50 -6.01 5.09 16.27
C VAL A 50 -7.29 4.73 17.06
N GLU A 51 -7.38 3.54 17.64
CA GLU A 51 -8.56 3.09 18.37
C GLU A 51 -8.48 3.44 19.87
N PRO A 52 -9.45 4.17 20.45
CA PRO A 52 -9.80 3.91 21.83
C PRO A 52 -10.35 2.48 21.89
N ARG A 53 -9.70 1.62 22.67
CA ARG A 53 -10.08 0.23 22.99
C ARG A 53 -11.42 0.14 23.73
N ASN A 54 -12.49 0.73 23.19
CA ASN A 54 -13.80 0.70 23.81
C ASN A 54 -14.91 0.99 22.81
N ARG A 55 -15.23 0.00 21.97
CA ARG A 55 -16.58 -0.11 21.42
C ARG A 55 -17.51 -0.62 22.52
N ARG A 56 -17.66 0.13 23.63
CA ARG A 56 -18.79 -0.06 24.55
C ARG A 56 -20.00 0.49 23.84
N ILE A 57 -20.62 -0.38 23.07
CA ILE A 57 -22.05 -0.38 22.85
C ILE A 57 -22.65 -0.46 24.26
N LEU A 58 -23.03 0.69 24.82
CA LEU A 58 -23.88 0.73 26.01
C LEU A 58 -25.30 0.32 25.56
N PRO A 59 -26.02 -0.45 26.40
CA PRO A 59 -27.31 -1.06 26.05
C PRO A 59 -28.40 -0.04 25.73
#